data_AF-A0A7J5C4Q3-F1
#
_entry.id   AF-A0A7J5C4Q3-F1
#
_cell.length_a   1.000
_cell.length_b   1.000
_cell.length_c   1.000
_cell.angle_alpha   90.00
_cell.angle_beta   90.00
_cell.angle_gamma   90.00
#
_symmetry.space_group_name_H-M   'P 1'
#
loop_
_entity.id
_entity.type
_entity.pdbx_description
1 polymer ?
#
loop_
_entity_poly.entity_id
_entity_poly.type
_entity_poly.pdbx_seq_one_letter_code
_entity_poly.pdbx_strand_id
1 'polypeptide(L)'
;MHNTTELRDGLADLAESVVPTEGYEGKIMRRVDRRRGRRRIAAGAAAAVCLAVLVTMFRVVGFGSTPQLAAPPPDGPFLGWSPVGDVDAGLVSEATSVWDRANSAGPHTDVRALVATRHPRLRSTVVVLQGYDKQGNARLAFFTGDSGAADALRMRVDRPAPDPVKTQVISLVSPRLSGADGEASNDPAGTYAIAIAMPGVTAVRVSSTAVDDEVIQEPDGPTSRLVVKRFPLAATAQTTTIAGFTKPKRPFASLTKVFEVPGEDGVDGDARAVPAEVLGRNGQQINVAFPKDQGVRRGQLAVVAEGLVGRVTAVDTVRGEAIVDLVTSPGFGGQVYTNISNVPASVRGTGGKLVMEGVPADGEVYQTNRVLMPDPSQQSNQVGAVTIGRASADKAAGATTVELTPTADLANLTRLSIMTPSAP
;
A
#
# COMPACT_ATOMS: atom_id res chain seq x y z
N MET A 1 15.63 64.83 7.62
CA MET A 1 15.96 64.23 6.32
C MET A 1 15.89 62.72 6.46
N HIS A 2 14.86 62.11 5.88
CA HIS A 2 14.87 60.71 5.47
C HIS A 2 14.78 60.72 3.96
N ASN A 3 15.55 59.86 3.29
CA ASN A 3 15.73 59.91 1.84
C ASN A 3 14.43 59.47 1.16
N THR A 4 13.93 60.26 0.21
CA THR A 4 12.63 60.07 -0.46
C THR A 4 12.55 58.77 -1.29
N THR A 5 13.68 58.09 -1.50
CA THR A 5 13.78 56.78 -2.16
C THR A 5 13.40 55.63 -1.23
N GLU A 6 13.76 55.66 0.05
CA GLU A 6 13.50 54.57 1.01
C GLU A 6 12.02 54.50 1.43
N LEU A 7 11.32 55.64 1.45
CA LEU A 7 9.87 55.70 1.65
C LEU A 7 9.08 55.21 0.43
N ARG A 8 9.67 55.27 -0.77
CA ARG A 8 9.07 54.76 -2.01
C ARG A 8 9.20 53.24 -2.11
N ASP A 9 10.34 52.70 -1.71
CA ASP A 9 10.57 51.25 -1.69
C ASP A 9 9.79 50.57 -0.54
N GLY A 10 9.64 51.24 0.61
CA GLY A 10 8.82 50.74 1.72
C GLY A 10 7.29 50.75 1.46
N LEU A 11 6.81 51.54 0.50
CA LEU A 11 5.39 51.61 0.11
C LEU A 11 5.06 50.71 -1.10
N ALA A 12 6.06 50.29 -1.88
CA ALA A 12 5.88 49.38 -3.01
C ALA A 12 5.70 47.91 -2.58
N ASP A 13 6.28 47.50 -1.44
CA ASP A 13 6.11 46.15 -0.90
C ASP A 13 4.85 45.99 -0.03
N LEU A 14 4.19 47.08 0.35
CA LEU A 14 3.02 47.11 1.24
C LEU A 14 1.67 47.36 0.52
N ALA A 15 1.66 47.43 -0.81
CA ALA A 15 0.44 47.64 -1.60
C ALA A 15 0.37 46.66 -2.79
N GLU A 16 -0.11 45.45 -2.47
CA GLU A 16 -0.66 44.40 -3.32
C GLU A 16 -1.24 44.81 -4.69
N SER A 17 -1.14 43.88 -5.65
CA SER A 17 -2.34 43.51 -6.42
C SER A 17 -2.80 42.10 -6.03
N VAL A 18 -3.88 42.06 -5.25
CA VAL A 18 -4.70 40.88 -4.96
C VAL A 18 -5.54 40.55 -6.20
N VAL A 19 -5.37 39.31 -6.70
CA VAL A 19 -6.39 38.39 -7.28
C VAL A 19 -6.72 38.55 -8.78
N PRO A 20 -6.77 37.43 -9.55
CA PRO A 20 -7.76 36.36 -9.35
C PRO A 20 -7.24 35.10 -8.66
N THR A 21 -7.94 34.72 -7.60
CA THR A 21 -8.00 33.40 -7.00
C THR A 21 -8.52 32.43 -8.04
N GLU A 22 -7.64 31.61 -8.60
CA GLU A 22 -8.07 30.31 -9.11
C GLU A 22 -8.54 29.48 -7.91
N GLY A 23 -9.85 29.25 -7.82
CA GLY A 23 -10.39 28.25 -6.89
C GLY A 23 -9.66 26.91 -7.08
N TYR A 24 -9.19 26.34 -5.97
CA TYR A 24 -8.32 25.16 -5.93
C TYR A 24 -8.96 23.93 -6.59
N GLU A 25 -10.29 23.86 -6.57
CA GLU A 25 -11.13 22.88 -7.26
C GLU A 25 -10.97 22.91 -8.79
N GLY A 26 -10.80 24.10 -9.40
CA GLY A 26 -10.66 24.28 -10.84
C GLY A 26 -9.32 23.75 -11.40
N LYS A 27 -8.27 23.74 -10.58
CA LYS A 27 -6.95 23.15 -10.90
C LYS A 27 -6.94 21.64 -10.80
N ILE A 28 -7.69 21.08 -9.84
CA ILE A 28 -7.78 19.64 -9.61
C ILE A 28 -8.65 18.97 -10.69
N MET A 29 -9.81 19.54 -11.03
CA MET A 29 -10.69 18.98 -12.06
C MET A 29 -10.07 19.04 -13.46
N ARG A 30 -9.42 20.15 -13.87
CA ARG A 30 -8.81 20.23 -15.22
C ARG A 30 -7.61 19.31 -15.44
N ARG A 31 -6.85 18.94 -14.38
CA ARG A 31 -5.71 18.00 -14.49
C ARG A 31 -6.17 16.54 -14.51
N VAL A 32 -7.26 16.23 -13.80
CA VAL A 32 -7.93 14.92 -13.81
C VAL A 32 -8.71 14.71 -15.12
N ASP A 33 -9.43 15.72 -15.62
CA ASP A 33 -10.22 15.66 -16.86
C ASP A 33 -9.35 15.56 -18.13
N ARG A 34 -8.18 16.21 -18.19
CA ARG A 34 -7.26 16.08 -19.34
C ARG A 34 -6.56 14.71 -19.42
N ARG A 35 -6.31 14.03 -18.30
CA ARG A 35 -5.75 12.66 -18.31
C ARG A 35 -6.82 11.57 -18.46
N ARG A 36 -8.04 11.79 -17.96
CA ARG A 36 -9.20 10.90 -18.21
C ARG A 36 -9.75 11.02 -19.64
N GLY A 37 -9.73 12.20 -20.26
CA GLY A 37 -10.24 12.44 -21.61
C GLY A 37 -9.47 11.76 -22.75
N ARG A 38 -8.13 11.62 -22.65
CA ARG A 38 -7.32 10.96 -23.70
C ARG A 38 -7.30 9.43 -23.64
N ARG A 39 -7.63 8.81 -22.50
CA ARG A 39 -7.66 7.34 -22.37
C ARG A 39 -9.07 6.73 -22.57
N ARG A 40 -10.14 7.53 -22.56
CA ARG A 40 -11.53 7.04 -22.71
C ARG A 40 -12.09 7.05 -24.14
N ILE A 41 -11.45 7.67 -25.13
CA ILE A 41 -12.01 7.69 -26.50
C ILE A 41 -11.79 6.36 -27.26
N ALA A 42 -10.83 5.51 -26.87
CA ALA A 42 -10.64 4.21 -27.55
C ALA A 42 -11.42 3.04 -26.89
N ALA A 43 -11.99 3.22 -25.70
CA ALA A 43 -12.66 2.14 -24.96
C ALA A 43 -14.19 2.10 -25.15
N GLY A 44 -14.79 3.13 -25.76
CA GLY A 44 -16.25 3.31 -25.83
C GLY A 44 -16.97 2.69 -27.03
N ALA A 45 -16.27 2.22 -28.08
CA ALA A 45 -16.91 1.69 -29.29
C ALA A 45 -16.90 0.15 -29.41
N ALA A 46 -16.18 -0.58 -28.55
CA ALA A 46 -16.00 -2.03 -28.70
C ALA A 46 -17.00 -2.89 -27.90
N ALA A 47 -17.77 -2.29 -26.97
CA ALA A 47 -18.64 -3.04 -26.07
C ALA A 47 -19.91 -3.61 -26.73
N ALA A 48 -20.31 -3.12 -27.91
CA ALA A 48 -21.50 -3.62 -28.60
C ALA A 48 -21.21 -4.74 -29.63
N VAL A 49 -19.96 -4.90 -30.09
CA VAL A 49 -19.60 -5.89 -31.12
C VAL A 49 -19.10 -7.22 -30.53
N CYS A 50 -18.52 -7.22 -29.33
CA CYS A 50 -17.98 -8.46 -28.72
C CYS A 50 -19.02 -9.37 -28.06
N LEU A 51 -20.23 -8.89 -27.75
CA LEU A 51 -21.30 -9.71 -27.18
C LEU A 51 -21.89 -10.72 -28.19
N ALA A 52 -21.76 -10.47 -29.49
CA ALA A 52 -22.12 -11.43 -30.53
C ALA A 52 -21.02 -12.50 -30.77
N VAL A 53 -19.76 -12.21 -30.43
CA VAL A 53 -18.64 -13.20 -30.52
C VAL A 53 -18.61 -14.12 -29.30
N LEU A 54 -19.13 -13.66 -28.16
CA LEU A 54 -19.18 -14.39 -26.88
C LEU A 54 -20.01 -15.68 -26.93
N VAL A 55 -21.01 -15.81 -27.82
CA VAL A 55 -21.83 -17.03 -27.91
C VAL A 55 -21.19 -18.10 -28.83
N THR A 56 -20.29 -17.70 -29.74
CA THR A 56 -19.54 -18.64 -30.59
C THR A 56 -18.17 -19.04 -30.02
N MET A 57 -17.58 -18.28 -29.08
CA MET A 57 -16.29 -18.61 -28.45
C MET A 57 -16.37 -19.50 -27.21
N PHE A 58 -17.57 -19.84 -26.71
CA PHE A 58 -17.73 -20.78 -25.59
C PHE A 58 -17.44 -22.26 -25.94
N ARG A 59 -16.89 -22.55 -27.12
CA ARG A 59 -16.44 -23.90 -27.51
C ARG A 59 -14.93 -24.08 -27.67
N VAL A 60 -14.09 -23.08 -27.36
CA VAL A 60 -12.63 -23.25 -27.29
C VAL A 60 -12.04 -22.47 -26.12
N VAL A 61 -12.26 -22.95 -24.89
CA VAL A 61 -11.41 -22.61 -23.74
C VAL A 61 -10.85 -23.91 -23.20
N GLY A 62 -9.76 -24.37 -23.80
CA GLY A 62 -8.80 -25.15 -23.05
C GLY A 62 -8.15 -24.23 -22.04
N PHE A 63 -8.12 -24.62 -20.77
CA PHE A 63 -7.27 -24.01 -19.74
C PHE A 63 -5.81 -24.13 -20.18
N GLY A 64 -5.34 -23.13 -20.94
CA GLY A 64 -3.95 -22.98 -21.31
C GLY A 64 -3.18 -22.52 -20.09
N SER A 65 -2.33 -23.40 -19.57
CA SER A 65 -1.31 -23.10 -18.56
C SER A 65 -0.67 -21.74 -18.81
N THR A 66 -0.74 -20.83 -17.83
CA THR A 66 0.11 -19.64 -17.77
C THR A 66 1.55 -20.06 -18.05
N PRO A 67 2.32 -19.34 -18.88
CA PRO A 67 3.75 -19.63 -19.02
C PRO A 67 4.40 -19.47 -17.64
N GLN A 68 4.63 -20.60 -16.97
CA GLN A 68 5.14 -20.61 -15.62
C GLN A 68 6.64 -20.41 -15.73
N LEU A 69 7.10 -19.20 -15.40
CA LEU A 69 8.51 -18.97 -15.14
C LEU A 69 8.92 -19.95 -14.04
N ALA A 70 9.83 -20.86 -14.35
CA ALA A 70 10.41 -21.73 -13.34
C ALA A 70 11.35 -20.87 -12.48
N ALA A 71 11.21 -20.96 -11.16
CA ALA A 71 12.20 -20.36 -10.27
C ALA A 71 13.58 -20.94 -10.59
N PRO A 72 14.65 -20.11 -10.54
CA PRO A 72 16.00 -20.62 -10.58
C PRO A 72 16.15 -21.72 -9.51
N PRO A 73 17.00 -22.73 -9.75
CA PRO A 73 17.29 -23.73 -8.72
C PRO A 73 17.65 -23.02 -7.40
N PRO A 74 17.08 -23.44 -6.27
CA PRO A 74 17.42 -22.85 -4.98
C PRO A 74 18.92 -23.06 -4.69
N ASP A 75 19.53 -22.08 -4.04
CA ASP A 75 20.90 -22.22 -3.54
C ASP A 75 20.83 -22.48 -2.03
N GLY A 76 20.66 -23.75 -1.69
CA GLY A 76 20.32 -24.16 -0.32
C GLY A 76 18.97 -23.57 0.12
N PRO A 77 18.88 -22.94 1.30
CA PRO A 77 17.65 -22.34 1.81
C PRO A 77 17.38 -20.93 1.23
N PHE A 78 18.26 -20.41 0.38
CA PHE A 78 18.17 -19.05 -0.14
C PHE A 78 17.55 -18.98 -1.53
N LEU A 79 17.05 -17.78 -1.86
CA LEU A 79 16.66 -17.45 -3.22
C LEU A 79 17.92 -17.49 -4.08
N GLY A 80 18.07 -18.51 -4.93
CA GLY A 80 19.18 -18.68 -5.89
C GLY A 80 19.16 -17.63 -7.02
N TRP A 81 18.64 -16.44 -6.74
CA TRP A 81 18.46 -15.36 -7.69
C TRP A 81 19.76 -14.59 -7.82
N SER A 82 20.11 -14.20 -9.04
CA SER A 82 21.18 -13.22 -9.24
C SER A 82 20.84 -11.90 -8.54
N PRO A 83 21.81 -11.00 -8.30
CA PRO A 83 21.52 -9.63 -7.85
C PRO A 83 20.84 -8.78 -8.94
N VAL A 84 20.08 -7.76 -8.56
CA VAL A 84 19.49 -6.80 -9.51
C VAL A 84 20.45 -5.64 -9.73
N GLY A 85 20.95 -5.50 -10.96
CA GLY A 85 21.91 -4.45 -11.31
C GLY A 85 23.28 -4.67 -10.68
N ASP A 86 24.11 -3.63 -10.72
CA ASP A 86 25.43 -3.64 -10.09
C ASP A 86 25.28 -3.49 -8.57
N VAL A 87 25.97 -4.35 -7.82
CA VAL A 87 25.94 -4.38 -6.36
C VAL A 87 27.05 -3.48 -5.81
N ASP A 88 26.68 -2.47 -5.03
CA ASP A 88 27.63 -1.64 -4.29
C ASP A 88 28.13 -2.39 -3.04
N ALA A 89 29.37 -2.86 -3.09
CA ALA A 89 30.00 -3.62 -2.00
C ALA A 89 30.11 -2.81 -0.69
N GLY A 90 30.24 -1.47 -0.78
CA GLY A 90 30.26 -0.61 0.40
C GLY A 90 28.92 -0.62 1.11
N LEU A 91 27.83 -0.54 0.35
CA LEU A 91 26.47 -0.64 0.91
C LEU A 91 26.16 -2.02 1.49
N VAL A 92 26.68 -3.10 0.89
CA VAL A 92 26.54 -4.46 1.44
C VAL A 92 27.25 -4.56 2.80
N SER A 93 28.48 -4.06 2.89
CA SER A 93 29.25 -4.06 4.15
C SER A 93 28.55 -3.25 5.24
N GLU A 94 28.08 -2.04 4.91
CA GLU A 94 27.36 -1.18 5.86
C GLU A 94 26.05 -1.83 6.31
N ALA A 95 25.24 -2.37 5.40
CA ALA A 95 24.00 -3.08 5.72
C ALA A 95 24.24 -4.31 6.61
N THR A 96 25.29 -5.09 6.34
CA THR A 96 25.66 -6.25 7.16
C THR A 96 26.05 -5.82 8.58
N SER A 97 26.84 -4.74 8.71
CA SER A 97 27.20 -4.17 10.01
C SER A 97 25.98 -3.63 10.78
N VAL A 98 24.98 -3.07 10.09
CA VAL A 98 23.71 -2.68 10.72
C VAL A 98 22.94 -3.92 11.17
N TRP A 99 22.88 -4.96 10.33
CA TRP A 99 22.18 -6.22 10.63
C TRP A 99 22.76 -6.92 11.87
N ASP A 100 24.08 -7.00 11.94
CA ASP A 100 24.81 -7.62 13.06
C ASP A 100 24.67 -6.84 14.37
N ARG A 101 24.52 -5.52 14.31
CA ARG A 101 24.31 -4.67 15.50
C ARG A 101 22.89 -4.74 16.03
N ALA A 102 21.90 -4.85 15.15
CA ALA A 102 20.49 -4.92 15.53
C ALA A 102 20.14 -6.27 16.21
N ASN A 103 20.87 -7.33 15.86
CA ASN A 103 20.66 -8.65 16.42
C ASN A 103 21.68 -8.94 17.54
N SER A 104 21.21 -9.03 18.78
CA SER A 104 22.07 -9.35 19.94
C SER A 104 22.66 -10.77 19.90
N ALA A 105 22.25 -11.60 18.94
CA ALA A 105 22.72 -12.97 18.81
C ALA A 105 24.17 -13.07 18.31
N GLY A 106 24.66 -12.20 17.42
CA GLY A 106 26.00 -12.28 16.81
C GLY A 106 26.00 -12.05 15.29
N PRO A 107 27.16 -12.15 14.61
CA PRO A 107 27.29 -11.77 13.21
C PRO A 107 26.65 -12.76 12.23
N HIS A 108 26.16 -12.26 11.10
CA HIS A 108 25.53 -13.06 10.05
C HIS A 108 26.53 -13.79 9.15
N THR A 109 26.15 -15.04 8.88
CA THR A 109 26.65 -16.03 7.92
C THR A 109 26.42 -15.77 6.44
N ASP A 110 27.37 -16.04 5.54
CA ASP A 110 27.11 -16.27 4.10
C ASP A 110 26.23 -15.20 3.42
N VAL A 111 26.51 -13.93 3.76
CA VAL A 111 25.69 -12.79 3.36
C VAL A 111 25.77 -12.57 1.85
N ARG A 112 24.60 -12.46 1.21
CA ARG A 112 24.44 -12.27 -0.23
C ARG A 112 23.46 -11.13 -0.51
N ALA A 113 23.82 -10.27 -1.44
CA ALA A 113 22.95 -9.18 -1.87
C ALA A 113 22.02 -9.62 -3.00
N LEU A 114 20.73 -9.39 -2.82
CA LEU A 114 19.75 -9.41 -3.92
C LEU A 114 19.66 -8.04 -4.59
N VAL A 115 19.86 -6.96 -3.81
CA VAL A 115 19.92 -5.57 -4.26
C VAL A 115 20.87 -4.82 -3.34
N ALA A 116 21.73 -3.96 -3.88
CA ALA A 116 22.46 -2.95 -3.12
C ALA A 116 22.75 -1.77 -4.02
N THR A 117 21.87 -0.77 -4.02
CA THR A 117 21.98 0.37 -4.96
C THR A 117 21.47 1.67 -4.35
N ARG A 118 21.97 2.78 -4.87
CA ARG A 118 21.42 4.11 -4.66
C ARG A 118 20.33 4.36 -5.71
N HIS A 119 19.08 4.52 -5.29
CA HIS A 119 17.95 4.68 -6.20
C HIS A 119 17.81 6.15 -6.66
N PRO A 120 18.12 6.48 -7.93
CA PRO A 120 18.32 7.86 -8.38
C PRO A 120 17.06 8.72 -8.28
N ARG A 121 15.88 8.13 -8.53
CA ARG A 121 14.59 8.87 -8.51
C ARG A 121 14.09 9.15 -7.10
N LEU A 122 14.50 8.35 -6.13
CA LEU A 122 14.01 8.46 -4.74
C LEU A 122 15.04 9.08 -3.81
N ARG A 123 16.26 9.35 -4.32
CA ARG A 123 17.42 9.81 -3.55
C ARG A 123 17.61 8.99 -2.26
N SER A 124 17.36 7.69 -2.36
CA SER A 124 17.35 6.78 -1.21
C SER A 124 18.17 5.55 -1.56
N THR A 125 18.85 5.02 -0.56
CA THR A 125 19.57 3.75 -0.68
C THR A 125 18.61 2.61 -0.40
N VAL A 126 18.68 1.54 -1.20
CA VAL A 126 17.92 0.31 -0.97
C VAL A 126 18.91 -0.86 -1.00
N VAL A 127 18.92 -1.64 0.07
CA VAL A 127 19.69 -2.88 0.16
C VAL A 127 18.76 -4.01 0.59
N VAL A 128 18.87 -5.17 -0.05
CA VAL A 128 18.16 -6.39 0.33
C VAL A 128 19.18 -7.51 0.40
N LEU A 129 19.33 -8.08 1.59
CA LEU A 129 20.32 -9.11 1.90
C LEU A 129 19.64 -10.39 2.33
N GLN A 130 20.29 -11.52 2.05
CA GLN A 130 19.98 -12.81 2.64
C GLN A 130 21.25 -13.40 3.27
N GLY A 131 21.10 -14.15 4.36
CA GLY A 131 22.22 -14.73 5.10
C GLY A 131 21.74 -15.63 6.21
N TYR A 132 22.66 -16.30 6.90
CA TYR A 132 22.33 -17.09 8.09
C TYR A 132 22.46 -16.23 9.34
N ASP A 133 21.51 -16.37 10.27
CA ASP A 133 21.73 -15.92 11.64
C ASP A 133 22.72 -16.86 12.36
N LYS A 134 23.12 -16.51 13.58
CA LYS A 134 24.04 -17.31 14.38
C LYS A 134 23.48 -18.71 14.71
N GLN A 135 22.17 -18.87 14.75
CA GLN A 135 21.52 -20.16 14.98
C GLN A 135 21.49 -21.03 13.71
N GLY A 136 21.98 -20.51 12.59
CA GLY A 136 21.98 -21.21 11.30
C GLY A 136 20.64 -21.14 10.56
N ASN A 137 19.72 -20.26 10.97
CA ASN A 137 18.47 -20.06 10.24
C ASN A 137 18.69 -19.09 9.09
N ALA A 138 18.11 -19.39 7.94
CA ALA A 138 18.14 -18.50 6.79
C ALA A 138 17.22 -17.30 7.01
N ARG A 139 17.75 -16.10 6.76
CA ARG A 139 17.08 -14.81 6.98
C ARG A 139 17.11 -13.96 5.71
N LEU A 140 16.13 -13.06 5.60
CA LEU A 140 16.02 -12.04 4.56
C LEU A 140 15.78 -10.69 5.23
N ALA A 141 16.60 -9.70 4.91
CA ALA A 141 16.49 -8.37 5.49
C ALA A 141 16.43 -7.27 4.42
N PHE A 142 15.63 -6.24 4.71
CA PHE A 142 15.53 -5.02 3.89
C PHE A 142 16.13 -3.85 4.65
N PHE A 143 16.83 -2.99 3.93
CA PHE A 143 17.44 -1.78 4.47
C PHE A 143 17.14 -0.60 3.56
N THR A 144 16.95 0.57 4.18
CA THR A 144 16.81 1.82 3.44
C THR A 144 17.64 2.93 4.06
N GLY A 145 18.19 3.83 3.25
CA GLY A 145 18.79 5.09 3.70
C GLY A 145 17.91 6.30 3.37
N ASP A 146 17.96 7.35 4.20
CA ASP A 146 17.33 8.64 3.91
C ASP A 146 18.38 9.66 3.43
N SER A 147 17.99 10.55 2.51
CA SER A 147 18.84 11.62 1.96
C SER A 147 19.15 12.76 2.92
N GLY A 148 18.41 12.87 4.04
CA GLY A 148 18.48 14.03 4.94
C GLY A 148 19.28 13.83 6.24
N ALA A 149 19.65 12.59 6.56
CA ALA A 149 20.55 12.26 7.66
C ALA A 149 21.84 11.73 7.03
N ALA A 150 22.99 12.20 7.49
CA ALA A 150 24.28 11.68 7.06
C ALA A 150 24.32 10.15 7.28
N ASP A 151 24.29 9.39 6.18
CA ASP A 151 24.87 8.05 6.02
C ASP A 151 24.61 6.99 7.12
N ALA A 152 23.36 6.77 7.53
CA ALA A 152 23.03 5.55 8.26
C ALA A 152 21.93 4.77 7.54
N LEU A 153 22.30 3.70 6.85
CA LEU A 153 21.36 2.63 6.49
C LEU A 153 20.59 2.18 7.73
N ARG A 154 19.27 2.02 7.58
CA ARG A 154 18.40 1.49 8.63
C ARG A 154 17.85 0.14 8.19
N MET A 155 17.96 -0.84 9.07
CA MET A 155 17.23 -2.10 8.92
C MET A 155 15.74 -1.83 9.06
N ARG A 156 14.95 -2.44 8.18
CA ARG A 156 13.50 -2.25 8.11
C ARG A 156 12.76 -3.48 8.57
N VAL A 157 13.21 -4.64 8.09
CA VAL A 157 12.67 -5.92 8.51
C VAL A 157 13.80 -6.92 8.47
N ASP A 158 13.81 -7.81 9.44
CA ASP A 158 14.54 -9.07 9.42
C ASP A 158 13.54 -10.21 9.61
N ARG A 159 13.33 -11.02 8.57
CA ARG A 159 12.36 -12.12 8.59
C ARG A 159 12.98 -13.44 8.09
N PRO A 160 12.36 -14.59 8.38
CA PRO A 160 12.78 -15.87 7.80
C PRO A 160 12.88 -15.78 6.26
N ALA A 161 13.90 -16.41 5.69
CA ALA A 161 14.01 -16.52 4.24
C ALA A 161 12.77 -17.27 3.68
N PRO A 162 12.16 -16.77 2.59
CA PRO A 162 10.98 -17.39 2.03
C PRO A 162 11.33 -18.69 1.29
N ASP A 163 10.35 -19.56 1.04
CA ASP A 163 10.54 -20.83 0.32
C ASP A 163 11.11 -20.55 -1.08
N PRO A 164 12.38 -20.91 -1.37
CA PRO A 164 13.03 -20.48 -2.59
C PRO A 164 12.50 -21.16 -3.86
N VAL A 165 11.71 -22.23 -3.71
CA VAL A 165 11.07 -22.95 -4.82
C VAL A 165 9.74 -22.32 -5.21
N LYS A 166 8.99 -21.79 -4.24
CA LYS A 166 7.65 -21.24 -4.47
C LYS A 166 7.62 -19.73 -4.67
N THR A 167 8.65 -19.04 -4.18
CA THR A 167 8.69 -17.57 -4.18
C THR A 167 8.84 -17.03 -5.60
N GLN A 168 7.92 -16.15 -6.00
CA GLN A 168 7.96 -15.46 -7.31
C GLN A 168 8.40 -13.99 -7.17
N VAL A 169 8.21 -13.42 -5.98
CA VAL A 169 8.55 -12.05 -5.63
C VAL A 169 8.77 -11.97 -4.14
N ILE A 170 9.71 -11.13 -3.71
CA ILE A 170 9.81 -10.67 -2.33
C ILE A 170 9.48 -9.19 -2.27
N SER A 171 8.84 -8.76 -1.19
CA SER A 171 8.49 -7.35 -1.04
C SER A 171 8.45 -6.86 0.40
N LEU A 172 8.51 -5.53 0.51
CA LEU A 172 8.28 -4.77 1.73
C LEU A 172 7.37 -3.60 1.36
N VAL A 173 6.21 -3.50 2.02
CA VAL A 173 5.33 -2.33 1.92
C VAL A 173 5.14 -1.73 3.30
N SER A 174 5.79 -0.60 3.54
CA SER A 174 5.92 -0.05 4.88
C SER A 174 5.96 1.48 4.88
N PRO A 175 5.39 2.13 5.91
CA PRO A 175 5.73 3.50 6.23
C PRO A 175 7.24 3.65 6.33
N ARG A 176 7.75 4.73 5.78
CA ARG A 176 9.10 5.23 6.02
C ARG A 176 9.14 5.60 7.47
N LEU A 177 10.10 5.09 8.22
CA LEU A 177 10.41 5.72 9.49
C LEU A 177 11.34 6.90 9.20
N SER A 178 10.92 8.10 9.58
CA SER A 178 11.75 9.32 9.57
C SER A 178 11.71 9.91 10.98
N GLY A 179 12.83 9.83 11.69
CA GLY A 179 12.89 10.23 13.11
C GLY A 179 13.69 9.25 13.94
N ALA A 180 13.37 9.14 15.23
CA ALA A 180 13.92 8.13 16.14
C ALA A 180 13.58 6.69 15.68
N ASP A 181 14.17 5.68 16.31
CA ASP A 181 13.86 4.28 15.99
C ASP A 181 12.37 4.01 16.20
N GLY A 182 11.71 3.50 15.16
CA GLY A 182 10.26 3.28 15.15
C GLY A 182 9.40 4.46 14.68
N GLU A 183 9.94 5.68 14.53
CA GLU A 183 9.10 6.86 14.24
C GLU A 183 8.71 6.95 12.75
N ALA A 184 7.44 6.71 12.44
CA ALA A 184 6.88 6.83 11.09
C ALA A 184 6.98 8.26 10.53
N SER A 185 7.08 8.36 9.21
CA SER A 185 7.19 9.64 8.52
C SER A 185 5.87 10.38 8.53
N ASN A 186 5.95 11.69 8.77
CA ASN A 186 4.82 12.60 8.66
C ASN A 186 4.65 13.14 7.22
N ASP A 187 5.50 12.71 6.26
CA ASP A 187 5.35 13.04 4.84
C ASP A 187 4.13 12.30 4.27
N PRO A 188 3.15 12.98 3.66
CA PRO A 188 1.99 12.35 3.03
C PRO A 188 2.34 11.25 2.00
N ALA A 189 3.52 11.31 1.37
CA ALA A 189 4.07 10.25 0.49
C ALA A 189 5.09 9.37 1.23
N GLY A 190 4.76 9.04 2.48
CA GLY A 190 5.67 8.43 3.43
C GLY A 190 5.70 6.91 3.43
N THR A 191 5.00 6.16 2.59
CA THR A 191 5.17 4.68 2.51
C THR A 191 6.05 4.32 1.32
N TYR A 192 6.91 3.30 1.44
CA TYR A 192 7.58 2.68 0.31
C TYR A 192 7.04 1.28 0.04
N ALA A 193 6.92 0.94 -1.24
CA ALA A 193 6.89 -0.43 -1.71
C ALA A 193 8.23 -0.74 -2.40
N ILE A 194 8.95 -1.72 -1.88
CA ILE A 194 10.13 -2.31 -2.51
C ILE A 194 9.73 -3.73 -2.90
N ALA A 195 9.86 -4.09 -4.17
CA ALA A 195 9.61 -5.46 -4.59
C ALA A 195 10.66 -5.94 -5.61
N ILE A 196 11.12 -7.17 -5.41
CA ILE A 196 12.10 -7.84 -6.26
C ILE A 196 11.46 -9.13 -6.77
N ALA A 197 11.27 -9.21 -8.08
CA ALA A 197 10.74 -10.40 -8.72
C ALA A 197 11.85 -11.40 -9.08
N MET A 198 11.43 -12.66 -9.23
CA MET A 198 12.27 -13.75 -9.69
C MET A 198 12.94 -13.43 -11.05
N PRO A 199 14.13 -14.00 -11.33
CA PRO A 199 14.76 -13.89 -12.64
C PRO A 199 13.83 -14.32 -13.80
N GLY A 200 13.95 -13.64 -14.93
CA GLY A 200 13.11 -13.86 -16.11
C GLY A 200 11.89 -12.92 -16.20
N VAL A 201 11.50 -12.28 -15.09
CA VAL A 201 10.55 -11.16 -15.11
C VAL A 201 11.20 -9.92 -15.70
N THR A 202 10.48 -9.22 -16.58
CA THR A 202 10.99 -8.04 -17.33
C THR A 202 10.22 -6.76 -17.02
N ALA A 203 9.19 -6.80 -16.18
CA ALA A 203 8.57 -5.63 -15.60
C ALA A 203 7.84 -6.02 -14.32
N VAL A 204 7.91 -5.16 -13.31
CA VAL A 204 7.12 -5.27 -12.08
C VAL A 204 6.16 -4.09 -12.00
N ARG A 205 4.94 -4.37 -11.55
CA ARG A 205 3.89 -3.40 -11.30
C ARG A 205 3.53 -3.46 -9.83
N VAL A 206 3.34 -2.29 -9.24
CA VAL A 206 2.75 -2.17 -7.90
C VAL A 206 1.50 -1.33 -8.01
N SER A 207 0.41 -1.84 -7.44
CA SER A 207 -0.88 -1.18 -7.36
C SER A 207 -1.27 -1.05 -5.90
N SER A 208 -1.91 0.06 -5.52
CA SER A 208 -2.49 0.20 -4.18
C SER A 208 -3.93 0.71 -4.24
N THR A 209 -4.82 -0.02 -3.60
CA THR A 209 -6.24 0.35 -3.42
C THR A 209 -6.42 1.50 -2.44
N ALA A 210 -5.43 1.74 -1.56
CA ALA A 210 -5.44 2.89 -0.65
C ALA A 210 -5.55 4.22 -1.40
N VAL A 211 -4.96 4.31 -2.60
CA VAL A 211 -5.04 5.50 -3.45
C VAL A 211 -5.54 5.31 -4.89
N ASP A 212 -5.92 4.08 -5.30
CA ASP A 212 -6.14 3.71 -6.72
C ASP A 212 -4.97 4.17 -7.58
N ASP A 213 -3.76 4.05 -7.04
CA ASP A 213 -2.55 4.32 -7.80
C ASP A 213 -2.06 3.01 -8.39
N GLU A 214 -1.82 3.02 -9.68
CA GLU A 214 -1.26 1.90 -10.43
C GLU A 214 0.00 2.39 -11.11
N VAL A 215 1.14 1.78 -10.78
CA VAL A 215 2.41 2.17 -11.38
C VAL A 215 3.08 0.95 -12.00
N ILE A 216 3.26 1.06 -13.30
CA ILE A 216 4.00 0.12 -14.13
C ILE A 216 5.42 0.64 -14.20
N GLN A 217 6.41 -0.16 -13.79
CA GLN A 217 7.78 0.12 -14.17
C GLN A 217 7.89 -0.09 -15.68
N GLU A 218 8.24 0.97 -16.42
CA GLU A 218 8.46 0.83 -17.86
C GLU A 218 9.56 -0.21 -18.10
N PRO A 219 9.31 -1.20 -18.97
CA PRO A 219 10.17 -2.39 -19.14
C PRO A 219 11.58 -2.05 -19.67
N ASP A 220 11.81 -0.82 -20.11
CA ASP A 220 13.05 -0.41 -20.77
C ASP A 220 14.06 0.23 -19.76
N GLY A 221 13.87 0.01 -18.46
CA GLY A 221 14.81 0.42 -17.40
C GLY A 221 15.81 -0.68 -17.00
N PRO A 222 17.01 -0.31 -16.48
CA PRO A 222 18.09 -1.25 -16.14
C PRO A 222 17.76 -2.23 -15.01
N THR A 223 16.71 -2.00 -14.22
CA THR A 223 16.30 -2.85 -13.08
C THR A 223 14.87 -3.36 -13.24
N SER A 224 14.57 -3.94 -14.40
CA SER A 224 13.24 -4.41 -14.85
C SER A 224 12.49 -5.39 -13.92
N ARG A 225 13.19 -5.98 -12.94
CA ARG A 225 12.61 -6.87 -11.91
C ARG A 225 12.64 -6.30 -10.49
N LEU A 226 13.11 -5.06 -10.30
CA LEU A 226 13.08 -4.33 -9.04
C LEU A 226 12.24 -3.07 -9.22
N VAL A 227 11.22 -2.93 -8.39
CA VAL A 227 10.46 -1.70 -8.26
C VAL A 227 10.66 -1.10 -6.88
N VAL A 228 10.95 0.19 -6.83
CA VAL A 228 10.94 1.00 -5.60
C VAL A 228 10.00 2.17 -5.83
N LYS A 229 8.93 2.26 -5.05
CA LYS A 229 7.86 3.23 -5.26
C LYS A 229 7.40 3.85 -3.94
N ARG A 230 7.14 5.16 -3.96
CA ARG A 230 6.45 5.85 -2.86
C ARG A 230 4.94 5.72 -3.01
N PHE A 231 4.28 5.37 -1.92
CA PHE A 231 2.84 5.41 -1.75
C PHE A 231 2.47 6.35 -0.59
N PRO A 232 1.20 6.76 -0.52
CA PRO A 232 0.72 7.52 0.63
C PRO A 232 0.79 6.71 1.93
N LEU A 233 0.87 7.39 3.07
CA LEU A 233 1.03 6.78 4.40
C LEU A 233 -0.05 5.74 4.77
N ALA A 234 -1.23 5.84 4.15
CA ALA A 234 -2.31 4.88 4.33
C ALA A 234 -2.06 3.52 3.64
N ALA A 235 -1.10 3.43 2.71
CA ALA A 235 -0.80 2.20 2.01
C ALA A 235 -0.07 1.20 2.93
N THR A 236 -0.51 -0.05 2.87
CA THR A 236 -0.02 -1.19 3.65
C THR A 236 0.21 -2.38 2.71
N ALA A 237 0.89 -3.42 3.21
CA ALA A 237 1.00 -4.70 2.50
C ALA A 237 -0.37 -5.23 2.03
N GLN A 238 -1.37 -5.17 2.91
CA GLN A 238 -2.73 -5.66 2.64
C GLN A 238 -3.46 -4.92 1.52
N THR A 239 -3.18 -3.63 1.33
CA THR A 239 -3.81 -2.77 0.31
C THR A 239 -2.97 -2.65 -0.95
N THR A 240 -1.87 -3.39 -1.02
CA THR A 240 -0.91 -3.33 -2.12
C THR A 240 -0.85 -4.67 -2.84
N THR A 241 -0.76 -4.61 -4.16
CA THR A 241 -0.64 -5.79 -5.02
C THR A 241 0.57 -5.63 -5.91
N ILE A 242 1.32 -6.72 -6.08
CA ILE A 242 2.53 -6.77 -6.88
C ILE A 242 2.34 -7.79 -7.99
N ALA A 243 2.53 -7.34 -9.23
CA ALA A 243 2.40 -8.17 -10.41
C ALA A 243 3.68 -8.18 -11.23
N GLY A 244 4.09 -9.36 -11.67
CA GLY A 244 5.23 -9.56 -12.56
C GLY A 244 4.79 -9.80 -13.99
N PHE A 245 5.58 -9.30 -14.94
CA PHE A 245 5.32 -9.42 -16.37
C PHE A 245 6.55 -9.84 -17.15
N THR A 246 6.33 -10.52 -18.28
CA THR A 246 7.34 -10.79 -19.30
C THR A 246 7.01 -10.07 -20.60
N LYS A 247 8.03 -9.48 -21.23
CA LYS A 247 7.97 -8.89 -22.56
C LYS A 247 8.46 -9.94 -23.56
N PRO A 248 7.61 -10.43 -24.47
CA PRO A 248 8.05 -11.34 -25.52
C PRO A 248 9.13 -10.66 -26.39
N LYS A 249 10.10 -11.43 -26.91
CA LYS A 249 11.17 -10.92 -27.80
C LYS A 249 10.68 -10.48 -29.20
N ARG A 250 9.40 -10.17 -29.37
CA ARG A 250 8.82 -9.72 -30.64
C ARG A 250 8.51 -8.22 -30.57
N PRO A 251 8.84 -7.45 -31.62
CA PRO A 251 8.46 -6.05 -31.68
C PRO A 251 6.93 -5.92 -31.55
N PHE A 252 6.46 -4.98 -30.74
CA PHE A 252 5.04 -4.68 -30.46
C PHE A 252 4.24 -5.70 -29.64
N ALA A 253 4.85 -6.76 -29.11
CA ALA A 253 4.14 -7.69 -28.23
C ALA A 253 3.80 -7.03 -26.87
N SER A 254 2.57 -7.24 -26.40
CA SER A 254 2.13 -6.79 -25.09
C SER A 254 2.82 -7.56 -23.97
N LEU A 255 2.96 -6.93 -22.82
CA LEU A 255 3.40 -7.59 -21.59
C LEU A 255 2.45 -8.73 -21.22
N THR A 256 3.00 -9.89 -20.88
CA THR A 256 2.24 -11.05 -20.38
C THR A 256 2.41 -11.12 -18.86
N LYS A 257 1.29 -11.06 -18.12
CA LYS A 257 1.29 -11.21 -16.66
C LYS A 257 1.63 -12.64 -16.30
N VAL A 258 2.60 -12.83 -15.40
CA VAL A 258 3.06 -14.16 -14.96
C VAL A 258 2.59 -14.49 -13.55
N PHE A 259 2.51 -13.47 -12.69
CA PHE A 259 1.97 -13.60 -11.35
C PHE A 259 1.34 -12.29 -10.90
N GLU A 260 0.50 -12.39 -9.87
CA GLU A 260 -0.06 -11.28 -9.12
C GLU A 260 -0.29 -11.77 -7.70
N VAL A 261 0.35 -11.10 -6.73
CA VAL A 261 0.30 -11.48 -5.32
C VAL A 261 0.10 -10.23 -4.46
N PRO A 262 -0.48 -10.35 -3.25
CA PRO A 262 -0.48 -9.27 -2.26
C PRO A 262 0.94 -8.81 -1.92
N GLY A 263 1.07 -7.57 -1.43
CA GLY A 263 2.29 -7.12 -0.77
C GLY A 263 2.58 -7.98 0.45
N GLU A 264 3.87 -8.20 0.72
CA GLU A 264 4.32 -8.92 1.91
C GLU A 264 4.59 -7.95 3.06
N ASP A 265 4.65 -8.53 4.27
CA ASP A 265 4.81 -7.89 5.58
C ASP A 265 5.53 -6.54 5.57
N GLY A 266 5.01 -5.62 6.39
CA GLY A 266 5.60 -4.30 6.64
C GLY A 266 6.91 -4.36 7.45
N VAL A 267 7.37 -3.22 7.97
CA VAL A 267 8.54 -3.21 8.85
C VAL A 267 8.26 -3.95 10.15
N ASP A 268 9.33 -4.34 10.85
CA ASP A 268 9.21 -4.75 12.24
C ASP A 268 8.57 -3.60 13.06
N GLY A 269 7.48 -3.90 13.75
CA GLY A 269 6.70 -2.90 14.49
C GLY A 269 5.42 -2.46 13.79
N ASP A 270 5.23 -2.74 12.49
CA ASP A 270 3.97 -2.47 11.79
C ASP A 270 2.84 -3.38 12.27
N ALA A 271 1.60 -2.90 12.14
CA ALA A 271 0.44 -3.75 12.35
C ALA A 271 0.45 -4.94 11.38
N ARG A 272 0.15 -6.12 11.89
CA ARG A 272 0.08 -7.37 11.13
C ARG A 272 -1.35 -7.63 10.69
N ALA A 273 -1.50 -8.08 9.44
CA ALA A 273 -2.76 -8.52 8.89
C ALA A 273 -2.94 -10.02 9.16
N VAL A 274 -3.72 -10.37 10.18
CA VAL A 274 -3.99 -11.78 10.52
C VAL A 274 -5.08 -12.32 9.59
N PRO A 275 -4.81 -13.32 8.74
CA PRO A 275 -5.81 -13.84 7.83
C PRO A 275 -6.94 -14.54 8.61
N ALA A 276 -8.18 -14.31 8.16
CA ALA A 276 -9.37 -14.92 8.73
C ALA A 276 -10.35 -15.37 7.63
N GLU A 277 -11.04 -16.47 7.87
CA GLU A 277 -12.06 -17.04 6.98
C GLU A 277 -13.46 -16.79 7.53
N VAL A 278 -14.40 -16.40 6.67
CA VAL A 278 -15.79 -16.14 7.07
C VAL A 278 -16.52 -17.47 7.27
N LEU A 279 -16.97 -17.72 8.51
CA LEU A 279 -17.73 -18.90 8.88
C LEU A 279 -19.23 -18.75 8.59
N GLY A 280 -19.73 -17.52 8.73
CA GLY A 280 -21.14 -17.24 8.55
C GLY A 280 -21.50 -15.78 8.80
N ARG A 281 -22.70 -15.41 8.39
CA ARG A 281 -23.24 -14.05 8.53
C ARG A 281 -24.55 -14.09 9.29
N ASN A 282 -24.68 -13.20 10.27
CA ASN A 282 -25.91 -12.94 11.00
C ASN A 282 -26.26 -11.45 10.87
N GLY A 283 -27.08 -11.10 9.87
CA GLY A 283 -27.45 -9.72 9.58
C GLY A 283 -26.24 -8.84 9.26
N GLN A 284 -25.93 -7.89 10.13
CA GLN A 284 -24.80 -6.95 10.01
C GLN A 284 -23.55 -7.39 10.77
N GLN A 285 -23.52 -8.65 11.22
CA GLN A 285 -22.36 -9.26 11.85
C GLN A 285 -21.87 -10.45 11.03
N ILE A 286 -20.57 -10.67 11.02
CA ILE A 286 -19.95 -11.86 10.46
C ILE A 286 -19.13 -12.57 11.53
N ASN A 287 -19.18 -13.89 11.53
CA ASN A 287 -18.32 -14.74 12.34
C ASN A 287 -17.14 -15.18 11.49
N VAL A 288 -15.93 -15.08 12.02
CA VAL A 288 -14.71 -15.46 11.32
C VAL A 288 -13.85 -16.38 12.16
N ALA A 289 -13.13 -17.29 11.50
CA ALA A 289 -12.08 -18.11 12.10
C ALA A 289 -10.71 -17.54 11.73
N PHE A 290 -9.78 -17.54 12.66
CA PHE A 290 -8.40 -17.11 12.47
C PHE A 290 -7.43 -18.07 13.18
N PRO A 291 -6.15 -18.13 12.78
CA PRO A 291 -5.16 -18.96 13.48
C PRO A 291 -5.07 -18.59 14.96
N LYS A 292 -4.85 -19.56 15.84
CA LYS A 292 -4.75 -19.27 17.29
C LYS A 292 -3.48 -18.46 17.60
N ASP A 293 -3.50 -17.80 18.75
CA ASP A 293 -2.37 -17.05 19.32
C ASP A 293 -1.86 -15.87 18.47
N GLN A 294 -2.74 -15.27 17.65
CA GLN A 294 -2.39 -14.16 16.75
C GLN A 294 -2.65 -12.76 17.32
N GLY A 295 -2.92 -12.63 18.62
CA GLY A 295 -3.14 -11.32 19.24
C GLY A 295 -4.42 -10.59 18.82
N VAL A 296 -5.41 -11.31 18.27
CA VAL A 296 -6.72 -10.76 17.91
C VAL A 296 -7.50 -10.35 19.15
N ARG A 297 -8.04 -9.12 19.15
CA ARG A 297 -8.74 -8.48 20.27
C ARG A 297 -9.90 -7.61 19.79
N ARG A 298 -10.87 -7.39 20.68
CA ARG A 298 -11.96 -6.44 20.44
C ARG A 298 -11.42 -5.05 20.11
N GLY A 299 -12.04 -4.38 19.15
CA GLY A 299 -11.71 -3.02 18.72
C GLY A 299 -10.84 -2.97 17.46
N GLN A 300 -10.19 -4.07 17.10
CA GLN A 300 -9.37 -4.17 15.88
C GLN A 300 -10.22 -4.10 14.61
N LEU A 301 -9.62 -3.58 13.54
CA LEU A 301 -10.28 -3.46 12.25
C LEU A 301 -10.17 -4.76 11.46
N ALA A 302 -11.26 -5.13 10.81
CA ALA A 302 -11.32 -6.21 9.83
C ALA A 302 -11.32 -5.59 8.44
N VAL A 303 -10.40 -6.00 7.58
CA VAL A 303 -10.12 -5.35 6.29
C VAL A 303 -10.00 -6.38 5.18
N VAL A 304 -10.25 -5.93 3.95
CA VAL A 304 -9.83 -6.59 2.71
C VAL A 304 -8.95 -5.62 1.92
N ALA A 305 -8.40 -6.06 0.80
CA ALA A 305 -7.59 -5.18 -0.05
C ALA A 305 -8.37 -3.93 -0.46
N GLU A 306 -9.66 -4.06 -0.75
CA GLU A 306 -10.53 -2.99 -1.23
C GLU A 306 -10.93 -1.97 -0.14
N GLY A 307 -10.80 -2.32 1.14
CA GLY A 307 -11.09 -1.40 2.23
C GLY A 307 -11.60 -2.06 3.51
N LEU A 308 -12.22 -1.25 4.35
CA LEU A 308 -12.70 -1.66 5.66
C LEU A 308 -13.96 -2.51 5.55
N VAL A 309 -13.93 -3.69 6.15
CA VAL A 309 -15.10 -4.58 6.29
C VAL A 309 -15.88 -4.22 7.55
N GLY A 310 -15.19 -4.00 8.66
CA GLY A 310 -15.83 -3.83 9.95
C GLY A 310 -14.87 -3.72 11.12
N ARG A 311 -15.39 -3.91 12.33
CA ARG A 311 -14.63 -3.91 13.58
C ARG A 311 -14.93 -5.15 14.41
N VAL A 312 -13.89 -5.76 14.97
CA VAL A 312 -14.02 -6.90 15.89
C VAL A 312 -14.77 -6.45 17.16
N THR A 313 -15.90 -7.08 17.45
CA THR A 313 -16.75 -6.77 18.61
C THR A 313 -16.65 -7.83 19.72
N ALA A 314 -16.35 -9.08 19.36
CA ALA A 314 -16.10 -10.16 20.31
C ALA A 314 -15.04 -11.14 19.78
N VAL A 315 -14.34 -11.82 20.69
CA VAL A 315 -13.29 -12.81 20.37
C VAL A 315 -13.42 -14.01 21.30
N ASP A 316 -13.38 -15.20 20.73
CA ASP A 316 -13.17 -16.48 21.41
C ASP A 316 -11.76 -16.98 21.03
N THR A 317 -10.79 -16.70 21.89
CA THR A 317 -9.38 -17.07 21.67
C THR A 317 -9.15 -18.58 21.77
N VAL A 318 -10.04 -19.32 22.45
CA VAL A 318 -9.92 -20.77 22.60
C VAL A 318 -10.27 -21.47 21.30
N ARG A 319 -11.33 -21.00 20.62
CA ARG A 319 -11.74 -21.51 19.31
C ARG A 319 -10.96 -20.88 18.15
N GLY A 320 -10.39 -19.69 18.36
CA GLY A 320 -9.80 -18.90 17.26
C GLY A 320 -10.90 -18.29 16.40
N GLU A 321 -11.96 -17.77 17.04
CA GLU A 321 -13.12 -17.20 16.37
C GLU A 321 -13.36 -15.76 16.83
N ALA A 322 -13.86 -14.91 15.93
CA ALA A 322 -14.23 -13.54 16.24
C ALA A 322 -15.55 -13.15 15.59
N ILE A 323 -16.26 -12.22 16.22
CA ILE A 323 -17.42 -11.55 15.65
C ILE A 323 -16.97 -10.17 15.18
N VAL A 324 -17.30 -9.84 13.94
CA VAL A 324 -17.03 -8.55 13.32
C VAL A 324 -18.36 -7.87 13.00
N ASP A 325 -18.55 -6.67 13.52
CA ASP A 325 -19.63 -5.78 13.09
C ASP A 325 -19.21 -5.11 11.79
N LEU A 326 -20.02 -5.29 10.74
CA LEU A 326 -19.78 -4.67 9.44
C LEU A 326 -19.86 -3.14 9.55
N VAL A 327 -19.19 -2.43 8.64
CA VAL A 327 -19.22 -0.95 8.60
C VAL A 327 -20.63 -0.36 8.48
N THR A 328 -21.58 -1.13 7.93
CA THR A 328 -22.99 -0.77 7.82
C THR A 328 -23.81 -1.10 9.07
N SER A 329 -23.25 -1.79 10.08
CA SER A 329 -23.94 -2.12 11.34
C SER A 329 -24.35 -0.85 12.12
N PRO A 330 -25.55 -0.78 12.73
CA PRO A 330 -25.92 0.30 13.64
C PRO A 330 -24.98 0.47 14.85
N GLY A 331 -24.27 -0.60 15.23
CA GLY A 331 -23.25 -0.59 16.28
C GLY A 331 -21.88 -0.11 15.81
N PHE A 332 -21.67 0.08 14.50
CA PHE A 332 -20.41 0.54 13.96
C PHE A 332 -20.33 2.08 13.95
N GLY A 333 -19.21 2.60 14.45
CA GLY A 333 -18.87 4.01 14.34
C GLY A 333 -17.43 4.33 14.73
N GLY A 334 -16.98 5.52 14.40
CA GLY A 334 -15.62 5.97 14.71
C GLY A 334 -15.27 7.31 14.09
N GLN A 335 -14.10 7.83 14.44
CA GLN A 335 -13.54 9.02 13.82
C GLN A 335 -12.99 8.69 12.43
N VAL A 336 -13.10 9.63 11.50
CA VAL A 336 -12.61 9.52 10.14
C VAL A 336 -12.11 10.87 9.63
N TYR A 337 -11.46 10.84 8.48
CA TYR A 337 -11.12 12.05 7.74
C TYR A 337 -11.13 11.79 6.22
N THR A 338 -11.29 12.83 5.41
CA THR A 338 -11.13 12.69 3.96
C THR A 338 -9.67 12.61 3.56
N ASN A 339 -9.32 11.73 2.62
CA ASN A 339 -7.93 11.47 2.24
C ASN A 339 -7.18 12.69 1.64
N ILE A 340 -7.89 13.59 0.93
CA ILE A 340 -7.26 14.70 0.20
C ILE A 340 -7.31 15.99 1.03
N SER A 341 -8.51 16.37 1.47
CA SER A 341 -8.75 17.63 2.16
C SER A 341 -8.58 17.51 3.68
N ASN A 342 -8.27 16.32 4.21
CA ASN A 342 -8.13 16.04 5.65
C ASN A 342 -9.30 16.55 6.50
N VAL A 343 -10.51 16.54 5.92
CA VAL A 343 -11.70 17.05 6.61
C VAL A 343 -12.09 16.04 7.70
N PRO A 344 -12.00 16.40 9.00
CA PRO A 344 -12.32 15.49 10.09
C PRO A 344 -13.83 15.31 10.21
N ALA A 345 -14.27 14.12 10.60
CA ALA A 345 -15.66 13.82 10.92
C ALA A 345 -15.77 12.52 11.73
N SER A 346 -17.01 12.11 11.99
CA SER A 346 -17.34 10.77 12.48
C SER A 346 -18.09 9.96 11.42
N VAL A 347 -18.13 8.64 11.56
CA VAL A 347 -19.00 7.77 10.76
C VAL A 347 -19.88 6.93 11.64
N ARG A 348 -21.03 6.55 11.07
CA ARG A 348 -21.99 5.64 11.66
C ARG A 348 -22.61 4.74 10.60
N GLY A 349 -22.74 3.44 10.91
CA GLY A 349 -23.56 2.53 10.13
C GLY A 349 -25.05 2.65 10.49
N THR A 350 -25.94 2.48 9.52
CA THR A 350 -27.40 2.67 9.73
C THR A 350 -28.22 1.37 9.60
N GLY A 351 -27.56 0.23 9.41
CA GLY A 351 -28.18 -1.06 9.10
C GLY A 351 -28.29 -1.37 7.61
N GLY A 352 -28.03 -0.38 6.74
CA GLY A 352 -27.98 -0.57 5.29
C GLY A 352 -27.09 0.45 4.55
N LYS A 353 -26.67 1.52 5.23
CA LYS A 353 -25.80 2.56 4.69
C LYS A 353 -24.70 2.92 5.68
N LEU A 354 -23.71 3.65 5.19
CA LEU A 354 -22.68 4.29 5.99
C LEU A 354 -22.82 5.80 5.81
N VAL A 355 -22.81 6.55 6.90
CA VAL A 355 -22.97 8.01 6.88
C VAL A 355 -21.79 8.64 7.61
N MET A 356 -21.18 9.63 6.99
CA MET A 356 -20.22 10.54 7.60
C MET A 356 -21.00 11.70 8.23
N GLU A 357 -20.75 11.99 9.51
CA GLU A 357 -21.50 12.96 10.32
C GLU A 357 -20.54 13.95 11.01
N GLY A 358 -21.03 15.16 11.25
CA GLY A 358 -20.25 16.21 11.89
C GLY A 358 -19.21 16.84 10.98
N VAL A 359 -19.47 16.86 9.66
CA VAL A 359 -18.60 17.52 8.68
C VAL A 359 -18.61 19.03 8.94
N PRO A 360 -17.45 19.69 9.14
CA PRO A 360 -17.36 21.14 9.35
C PRO A 360 -18.05 21.93 8.24
N ALA A 361 -18.57 23.12 8.58
CA ALA A 361 -19.32 23.95 7.63
C ALA A 361 -18.47 24.31 6.39
N ASP A 362 -17.21 24.67 6.62
CA ASP A 362 -16.14 24.94 5.65
C ASP A 362 -15.46 23.68 5.09
N GLY A 363 -15.80 22.49 5.61
CA GLY A 363 -15.25 21.22 5.17
C GLY A 363 -15.74 20.83 3.77
N GLU A 364 -14.84 20.82 2.80
CA GLU A 364 -15.11 20.40 1.43
C GLU A 364 -14.99 18.87 1.27
N VAL A 365 -16.08 18.22 0.89
CA VAL A 365 -16.11 16.79 0.56
C VAL A 365 -16.74 16.63 -0.82
N TYR A 366 -15.99 16.07 -1.76
CA TYR A 366 -16.46 15.85 -3.12
C TYR A 366 -16.86 14.40 -3.33
N GLN A 367 -17.72 14.17 -4.32
CA GLN A 367 -18.09 12.86 -4.77
C GLN A 367 -16.82 12.05 -5.07
N THR A 368 -16.84 10.78 -4.67
CA THR A 368 -15.72 9.83 -4.77
C THR A 368 -14.53 10.07 -3.84
N ASN A 369 -14.52 11.16 -3.06
CA ASN A 369 -13.51 11.34 -2.00
C ASN A 369 -13.49 10.10 -1.10
N ARG A 370 -12.29 9.55 -0.92
CA ARG A 370 -12.10 8.50 0.08
C ARG A 370 -12.21 9.09 1.46
N VAL A 371 -12.90 8.34 2.31
CA VAL A 371 -12.94 8.57 3.74
C VAL A 371 -12.09 7.47 4.38
N LEU A 372 -11.15 7.88 5.22
CA LEU A 372 -10.20 7.02 5.89
C LEU A 372 -10.56 6.90 7.37
N MET A 373 -10.49 5.68 7.90
CA MET A 373 -10.57 5.40 9.33
C MET A 373 -9.18 5.09 9.87
N PRO A 374 -8.72 5.80 10.92
CA PRO A 374 -7.51 5.44 11.65
C PRO A 374 -7.55 3.98 12.11
N ASP A 375 -6.46 3.24 11.88
CA ASP A 375 -6.31 1.88 12.40
C ASP A 375 -5.75 1.95 13.83
N PRO A 376 -6.50 1.52 14.86
CA PRO A 376 -6.03 1.51 16.24
C PRO A 376 -4.84 0.57 16.48
N SER A 377 -4.51 -0.29 15.50
CA SER A 377 -3.34 -1.17 15.55
C SER A 377 -2.04 -0.46 15.16
N GLN A 378 -2.16 0.73 14.57
CA GLN A 378 -1.04 1.52 14.07
C GLN A 378 -0.59 2.55 15.09
N GLN A 379 0.65 2.99 14.96
CA GLN A 379 1.26 3.97 15.88
C GLN A 379 0.73 5.40 15.70
N SER A 380 0.12 5.69 14.55
CA SER A 380 -0.41 7.01 14.19
C SER A 380 -1.73 6.88 13.47
N ASN A 381 -2.60 7.87 13.62
CA ASN A 381 -3.92 7.91 13.01
C ASN A 381 -3.91 8.00 11.47
N GLN A 382 -2.75 8.32 10.87
CA GLN A 382 -2.59 8.43 9.42
C GLN A 382 -1.97 7.20 8.78
N VAL A 383 -1.09 6.53 9.53
CA VAL A 383 -0.35 5.36 9.07
C VAL A 383 -1.31 4.18 8.97
N GLY A 384 -1.34 3.54 7.80
CA GLY A 384 -2.19 2.38 7.57
C GLY A 384 -3.69 2.63 7.73
N ALA A 385 -4.12 3.90 7.73
CA ALA A 385 -5.53 4.25 7.82
C ALA A 385 -6.30 3.63 6.65
N VAL A 386 -7.43 3.00 6.96
CA VAL A 386 -8.14 2.13 6.02
C VAL A 386 -9.25 2.92 5.34
N THR A 387 -9.39 2.78 4.02
CA THR A 387 -10.53 3.36 3.32
C THR A 387 -11.81 2.65 3.75
N ILE A 388 -12.71 3.40 4.39
CA ILE A 388 -14.01 2.86 4.80
C ILE A 388 -15.05 2.96 3.68
N GLY A 389 -14.94 4.01 2.86
CA GLY A 389 -15.90 4.26 1.81
C GLY A 389 -15.54 5.50 1.00
N ARG A 390 -16.40 5.79 0.03
CA ARG A 390 -16.33 6.98 -0.81
C ARG A 390 -17.57 7.83 -0.63
N ALA A 391 -17.39 9.14 -0.60
CA ALA A 391 -18.51 10.07 -0.64
C ALA A 391 -19.36 9.82 -1.89
N SER A 392 -20.65 9.63 -1.69
CA SER A 392 -21.59 9.25 -2.76
C SER A 392 -21.99 10.46 -3.62
N ALA A 393 -21.84 11.66 -3.08
CA ALA A 393 -22.10 12.95 -3.72
C ALA A 393 -21.20 14.04 -3.12
N ASP A 394 -21.14 15.20 -3.77
CA ASP A 394 -20.55 16.41 -3.21
C ASP A 394 -21.34 16.85 -1.95
N LYS A 395 -20.63 17.40 -0.96
CA LYS A 395 -21.27 17.95 0.24
C LYS A 395 -22.09 19.18 -0.16
N ALA A 396 -23.39 19.14 0.11
CA ALA A 396 -24.24 20.32 -0.05
C ALA A 396 -23.81 21.43 0.92
N ALA A 397 -23.97 22.70 0.50
CA ALA A 397 -23.68 23.85 1.35
C ALA A 397 -24.49 23.78 2.66
N GLY A 398 -23.83 23.96 3.80
CA GLY A 398 -24.44 23.87 5.13
C GLY A 398 -24.78 22.46 5.61
N ALA A 399 -24.61 21.41 4.80
CA ALA A 399 -24.80 20.04 5.25
C ALA A 399 -23.68 19.62 6.21
N THR A 400 -24.07 18.91 7.26
CA THR A 400 -23.18 18.31 8.27
C THR A 400 -23.00 16.81 8.08
N THR A 401 -23.66 16.22 7.07
CA THR A 401 -23.63 14.79 6.78
C THR A 401 -23.37 14.51 5.30
N VAL A 402 -22.71 13.38 5.02
CA VAL A 402 -22.44 12.88 3.67
C VAL A 402 -22.63 11.36 3.67
N GLU A 403 -23.43 10.83 2.75
CA GLU A 403 -23.58 9.39 2.57
C GLU A 403 -22.34 8.78 1.93
N LEU A 404 -21.87 7.66 2.47
CA LEU A 404 -20.71 6.93 1.96
C LEU A 404 -21.12 5.60 1.35
N THR A 405 -20.49 5.26 0.23
CA THR A 405 -20.53 3.92 -0.36
C THR A 405 -19.31 3.13 0.13
N PRO A 406 -19.48 2.01 0.86
CA PRO A 406 -18.37 1.15 1.26
C PRO A 406 -17.55 0.69 0.05
N THR A 407 -16.24 0.62 0.18
CA THR A 407 -15.37 0.14 -0.92
C THR A 407 -15.21 -1.37 -0.94
N ALA A 408 -15.29 -2.03 0.22
CA ALA A 408 -15.33 -3.48 0.32
C ALA A 408 -16.70 -4.03 -0.12
N ASP A 409 -16.70 -5.14 -0.88
CA ASP A 409 -17.93 -5.87 -1.17
C ASP A 409 -18.36 -6.67 0.06
N LEU A 410 -19.18 -6.04 0.91
CA LEU A 410 -19.66 -6.63 2.14
C LEU A 410 -20.63 -7.80 1.92
N ALA A 411 -21.15 -8.01 0.72
CA ALA A 411 -22.12 -9.06 0.43
C ALA A 411 -21.44 -10.41 0.21
N ASN A 412 -20.29 -10.42 -0.47
CA ASN A 412 -19.62 -11.64 -0.95
C ASN A 412 -18.30 -11.94 -0.22
N LEU A 413 -18.21 -11.58 1.07
CA LEU A 413 -17.02 -11.82 1.88
C LEU A 413 -16.84 -13.31 2.20
N THR A 414 -15.70 -13.86 1.78
CA THR A 414 -15.27 -15.22 2.13
C THR A 414 -14.01 -15.22 2.99
N ARG A 415 -13.18 -14.19 2.86
CA ARG A 415 -11.93 -13.99 3.58
C ARG A 415 -11.75 -12.52 3.92
N LEU A 416 -11.05 -12.26 5.01
CA LEU A 416 -10.61 -10.93 5.42
C LEU A 416 -9.33 -11.05 6.23
N SER A 417 -8.74 -9.91 6.58
CA SER A 417 -7.63 -9.84 7.52
C SER A 417 -8.02 -8.99 8.73
N ILE A 418 -7.63 -9.41 9.93
CA ILE A 418 -7.77 -8.62 11.16
C ILE A 418 -6.45 -7.89 11.38
N MET A 419 -6.51 -6.56 11.41
CA MET A 419 -5.34 -5.74 11.72
C MET A 419 -5.03 -5.86 13.21
N THR A 420 -3.81 -6.29 13.52
CA THR A 420 -3.34 -6.51 14.89
C THR A 420 -2.08 -5.69 15.12
N PRO A 421 -1.90 -5.05 16.29
CA PRO A 421 -0.64 -4.40 16.61
C PRO A 421 0.51 -5.40 16.51
N SER A 422 1.71 -4.92 16.20
CA SER A 422 2.92 -5.70 16.42
C SER A 422 2.97 -6.12 17.91
N ALA A 423 3.33 -7.39 18.17
CA ALA A 423 3.52 -7.84 19.54
C ALA A 423 4.55 -6.93 20.24
N PRO A 424 4.32 -6.53 21.50
CA PRO A 424 5.29 -5.77 22.29
C PRO A 424 6.58 -6.56 22.55
#